data_AF-A0A7C2NUU7-F1
#
_entry.id   AF-A0A7C2NUU7-F1
#
_cell.length_a   1.000
_cell.length_b   1.000
_cell.length_c   1.000
_cell.angle_alpha   90.00
_cell.angle_beta   90.00
_cell.angle_gamma   90.00
#
_symmetry.space_group_name_H-M   'P 1'
#
loop_
_entity.id
_entity.type
_entity.pdbx_description
1 polymer ?
#
loop_
_entity_poly.entity_id
_entity_poly.type
_entity_poly.pdbx_seq_one_letter_code
_entity_poly.pdbx_strand_id
1 'polypeptide(L)'
;MRVRARHAVVAIAAVIIGAVIVSVSRQWSSNQLPSGRPDTALDEADATRRESGFASSRDIDLPTNASVARGGRDSPPKPWTARYQESEDYFAFAEAAGRAAVAGDVRAQYVLSQVLLECYVEVGLTVAMGKGSIAENVEARLAAAPGYREQDRVRVRREVQRCEGFFDGHPLASLSLPAEAQTHEYWFEKAVAAGDPQAVMDRAAKAVAQYGADDAESKSALFAEVFGDVRIAVASREPAALAKVGWMYTSPTVARDSVFQGPAWLMAACQLGYDCSAPNPELGRACLDAGTCIAGLTLADVFQRDLGARQFAKVYAASQDIVFKVNEGDWEGLRQYLEMNL
;
A
#
# COMPACT_ATOMS: atom_id res chain seq x y z
N MET A 1 -3.36 -7.33 40.23
CA MET A 1 -4.53 -7.54 39.34
C MET A 1 -4.92 -6.34 38.47
N ARG A 2 -4.59 -5.08 38.82
CA ARG A 2 -4.97 -3.89 38.01
C ARG A 2 -4.14 -3.65 36.73
N VAL A 3 -2.95 -4.27 36.60
CA VAL A 3 -2.07 -4.07 35.43
C VAL A 3 -2.54 -4.87 34.20
N ARG A 4 -3.13 -6.05 34.38
CA ARG A 4 -3.63 -6.89 33.27
C ARG A 4 -4.84 -6.28 32.54
N ALA A 5 -5.63 -5.45 33.21
CA ALA A 5 -6.80 -4.80 32.60
C ALA A 5 -6.42 -3.69 31.61
N ARG A 6 -5.25 -3.04 31.77
CA ARG A 6 -4.82 -1.95 30.87
C ARG A 6 -4.30 -2.47 29.53
N HIS A 7 -3.65 -3.64 29.49
CA HIS A 7 -3.19 -4.24 28.23
C HIS A 7 -4.33 -4.80 27.38
N ALA A 8 -5.40 -5.29 28.00
CA ALA A 8 -6.59 -5.78 27.28
C ALA A 8 -7.34 -4.64 26.54
N VAL A 9 -7.42 -3.45 27.14
CA VAL A 9 -8.11 -2.30 26.52
C VAL A 9 -7.31 -1.71 25.35
N VAL A 10 -5.98 -1.70 25.44
CA VAL A 10 -5.10 -1.23 24.34
C VAL A 10 -5.10 -2.21 23.16
N ALA A 11 -5.14 -3.52 23.41
CA ALA A 11 -5.28 -4.53 22.35
C ALA A 11 -6.62 -4.41 21.61
N ILE A 12 -7.72 -4.10 22.32
CA ILE A 12 -9.04 -3.90 21.69
C ILE A 12 -9.07 -2.62 20.84
N ALA A 13 -8.43 -1.54 21.27
CA ALA A 13 -8.35 -0.30 20.49
C ALA A 13 -7.51 -0.46 19.20
N ALA A 14 -6.43 -1.24 19.22
CA ALA A 14 -5.63 -1.55 18.03
C ALA A 14 -6.39 -2.44 17.02
N VAL A 15 -7.21 -3.39 17.51
CA VAL A 15 -8.08 -4.21 16.66
C VAL A 15 -9.16 -3.38 15.96
N ILE A 16 -9.67 -2.32 16.60
CA ILE A 16 -10.66 -1.42 16.00
C ILE A 16 -10.05 -0.62 14.84
N ILE A 17 -8.79 -0.16 14.94
CA ILE A 17 -8.13 0.61 13.87
C ILE A 17 -7.85 -0.26 12.63
N GLY A 18 -7.37 -1.49 12.82
CA GLY A 18 -7.21 -2.45 11.71
C GLY A 18 -8.56 -2.86 11.09
N ALA A 19 -9.60 -2.99 11.92
CA ALA A 19 -10.94 -3.30 11.44
C ALA A 19 -11.56 -2.14 10.62
N VAL A 20 -11.28 -0.88 10.93
CA VAL A 20 -11.83 0.27 10.17
C VAL A 20 -11.27 0.32 8.75
N ILE A 21 -9.99 0.05 8.54
CA ILE A 21 -9.38 -0.01 7.18
C ILE A 21 -9.97 -1.17 6.35
N VAL A 22 -10.23 -2.33 6.99
CA VAL A 22 -10.90 -3.49 6.37
C VAL A 22 -12.42 -3.26 6.17
N SER A 23 -13.05 -2.44 7.00
CA SER A 23 -14.49 -2.15 6.93
C SER A 23 -14.84 -1.16 5.82
N VAL A 24 -14.02 -0.12 5.62
CA VAL A 24 -14.23 0.84 4.52
C VAL A 24 -14.08 0.14 3.16
N SER A 25 -13.12 -0.77 3.03
CA SER A 25 -12.94 -1.61 1.83
C SER A 25 -14.08 -2.63 1.64
N ARG A 26 -14.61 -3.23 2.73
CA ARG A 26 -15.82 -4.08 2.67
C ARG A 26 -17.10 -3.33 2.34
N GLN A 27 -17.31 -2.14 2.88
CA GLN A 27 -18.52 -1.34 2.67
C GLN A 27 -18.59 -0.83 1.22
N TRP A 28 -17.44 -0.54 0.61
CA TRP A 28 -17.35 -0.24 -0.82
C TRP A 28 -17.66 -1.48 -1.68
N SER A 29 -17.17 -2.67 -1.28
CA SER A 29 -17.45 -3.94 -1.97
C SER A 29 -18.90 -4.44 -1.84
N SER A 30 -19.57 -4.23 -0.70
CA SER A 30 -20.92 -4.75 -0.47
C SER A 30 -22.03 -3.94 -1.15
N ASN A 31 -21.78 -2.66 -1.44
CA ASN A 31 -22.76 -1.77 -2.06
C ASN A 31 -22.70 -1.74 -3.60
N GLN A 32 -21.75 -2.45 -4.23
CA GLN A 32 -21.46 -2.34 -5.67
C GLN A 32 -21.79 -3.58 -6.51
N LEU A 33 -22.32 -4.65 -5.94
CA LEU A 33 -22.74 -5.82 -6.73
C LEU A 33 -24.26 -5.78 -6.96
N PRO A 34 -24.76 -5.23 -8.09
CA PRO A 34 -26.08 -5.59 -8.56
C PRO A 34 -26.08 -7.10 -8.83
N SER A 35 -27.03 -7.82 -8.24
CA SER A 35 -27.21 -9.27 -8.38
C SER A 35 -27.67 -9.72 -9.78
N GLY A 36 -27.32 -8.96 -10.82
CA GLY A 36 -27.64 -9.26 -12.21
C GLY A 36 -26.49 -10.03 -12.88
N ARG A 37 -26.72 -11.31 -13.18
CA ARG A 37 -25.92 -12.07 -14.14
C ARG A 37 -25.89 -11.34 -15.50
N PRO A 38 -24.72 -11.04 -16.08
CA PRO A 38 -24.63 -10.76 -17.50
C PRO A 38 -24.29 -12.07 -18.21
N ASP A 39 -25.30 -12.73 -18.78
CA ASP A 39 -25.09 -13.78 -19.75
C ASP A 39 -24.74 -13.14 -21.12
N THR A 40 -23.71 -13.68 -21.79
CA THR A 40 -23.45 -13.61 -23.24
C THR A 40 -23.13 -12.27 -23.92
N ALA A 41 -21.93 -11.69 -23.71
CA ALA A 41 -21.44 -10.59 -24.58
C ALA A 41 -19.92 -10.43 -24.74
N LEU A 42 -19.07 -11.40 -24.31
CA LEU A 42 -17.60 -11.24 -24.34
C LEU A 42 -16.86 -12.03 -25.43
N ASP A 43 -17.56 -12.77 -26.31
CA ASP A 43 -16.90 -13.59 -27.34
C ASP A 43 -16.66 -12.88 -28.69
N GLU A 44 -17.03 -11.61 -28.86
CA GLU A 44 -16.93 -10.91 -30.17
C GLU A 44 -15.75 -9.93 -30.32
N ALA A 45 -14.97 -9.68 -29.27
CA ALA A 45 -13.91 -8.65 -29.30
C ALA A 45 -12.53 -9.16 -29.78
N ASP A 46 -12.32 -10.47 -29.95
CA ASP A 46 -10.99 -11.04 -30.20
C ASP A 46 -10.70 -11.37 -31.68
N ALA A 47 -11.64 -11.07 -32.59
CA ALA A 47 -11.53 -11.43 -34.01
C ALA A 47 -10.88 -10.36 -34.93
N THR A 48 -10.63 -9.14 -34.45
CA THR A 48 -10.25 -8.01 -35.35
C THR A 48 -8.79 -7.55 -35.25
N ARG A 49 -7.91 -8.25 -34.51
CA ARG A 49 -6.52 -7.81 -34.26
C ARG A 49 -5.44 -8.65 -34.95
N ARG A 50 -5.75 -9.26 -36.09
CA ARG A 50 -4.77 -9.96 -36.94
C ARG A 50 -4.86 -9.47 -38.38
N GLU A 51 -4.36 -8.26 -38.64
CA GLU A 51 -3.91 -7.83 -39.98
C GLU A 51 -3.30 -6.42 -39.89
N SER A 52 -2.00 -6.34 -39.63
CA SER A 52 -1.17 -5.21 -40.03
C SER A 52 0.28 -5.69 -40.07
N GLY A 53 0.68 -6.18 -41.23
CA GLY A 53 2.07 -6.42 -41.55
C GLY A 53 2.83 -5.11 -41.59
N PHE A 54 3.98 -5.08 -40.92
CA PHE A 54 5.00 -4.07 -41.16
C PHE A 54 6.31 -4.75 -41.53
N ALA A 55 6.92 -4.15 -42.55
CA ALA A 55 7.96 -4.71 -43.38
C ALA A 55 9.32 -4.79 -42.69
N SER A 56 10.00 -5.88 -43.06
CA SER A 56 11.44 -6.12 -43.02
C SER A 56 12.29 -4.85 -43.22
N SER A 57 13.22 -4.61 -42.29
CA SER A 57 14.32 -3.67 -42.45
C SER A 57 15.62 -4.24 -41.86
N ARG A 58 16.44 -4.76 -42.78
CA ARG A 58 17.91 -4.77 -42.87
C ARG A 58 18.74 -4.94 -41.60
N ASP A 59 19.46 -6.07 -41.63
CA ASP A 59 20.69 -6.38 -40.91
C ASP A 59 21.72 -5.23 -41.02
N ILE A 60 22.22 -4.81 -39.86
CA ILE A 60 23.47 -4.06 -39.72
C ILE A 60 24.40 -4.94 -38.89
N ASP A 61 25.34 -5.58 -39.57
CA ASP A 61 26.49 -6.25 -38.96
C ASP A 61 27.39 -5.21 -38.28
N LEU A 62 27.50 -5.29 -36.96
CA LEU A 62 28.51 -4.57 -36.18
C LEU A 62 29.61 -5.55 -35.74
N PRO A 63 30.89 -5.15 -35.83
CA PRO A 63 32.02 -6.03 -35.55
C PRO A 63 32.12 -6.39 -34.06
N THR A 64 32.14 -7.69 -33.82
CA THR A 64 32.46 -8.36 -32.55
C THR A 64 33.87 -8.00 -32.11
N ASN A 65 34.00 -7.14 -31.09
CA ASN A 65 35.28 -6.87 -30.44
C ASN A 65 35.23 -7.19 -28.94
N ALA A 66 36.20 -8.03 -28.55
CA ALA A 66 36.79 -8.20 -27.23
C ALA A 66 35.88 -8.61 -26.06
N SER A 67 35.91 -9.92 -25.80
CA SER A 67 35.61 -10.53 -24.51
C SER A 67 36.56 -9.98 -23.44
N VAL A 68 36.13 -8.94 -22.73
CA VAL A 68 36.69 -8.56 -21.43
C VAL A 68 35.86 -9.28 -20.38
N ALA A 69 36.49 -10.24 -19.69
CA ALA A 69 35.92 -10.92 -18.53
C ALA A 69 35.49 -9.88 -17.48
N ARG A 70 34.18 -9.56 -17.46
CA ARG A 70 33.57 -8.75 -16.42
C ARG A 70 33.41 -9.63 -15.18
N GLY A 71 34.17 -9.33 -14.13
CA GLY A 71 33.84 -9.77 -12.78
C GLY A 71 32.36 -9.50 -12.50
N GLY A 72 31.71 -10.44 -11.82
CA GLY A 72 30.28 -10.40 -11.52
C GLY A 72 29.89 -9.02 -11.02
N ARG A 73 29.15 -8.29 -11.86
CA ARG A 73 28.46 -7.09 -11.41
C ARG A 73 27.31 -7.62 -10.57
N ASP A 74 27.51 -7.62 -9.26
CA ASP A 74 26.41 -7.73 -8.33
C ASP A 74 25.38 -6.67 -8.74
N SER A 75 24.19 -7.11 -9.13
CA SER A 75 23.09 -6.21 -9.43
C SER A 75 22.92 -5.24 -8.26
N PRO A 76 22.69 -3.94 -8.51
CA PRO A 76 22.49 -2.98 -7.43
C PRO A 76 21.40 -3.52 -6.49
N PRO A 77 21.57 -3.37 -5.16
CA PRO A 77 20.60 -3.88 -4.20
C PRO A 77 19.19 -3.39 -4.56
N LYS A 78 18.22 -4.30 -4.53
CA LYS A 78 16.82 -3.96 -4.77
C LYS A 78 16.39 -2.83 -3.81
N PRO A 79 15.52 -1.89 -4.24
CA PRO A 79 14.93 -0.90 -3.36
C PRO A 79 14.25 -1.55 -2.15
N TRP A 80 14.29 -0.88 -1.00
CA TRP A 80 13.73 -1.39 0.26
C TRP A 80 12.26 -1.80 0.17
N THR A 81 11.42 -1.03 -0.54
CA THR A 81 10.00 -1.38 -0.73
C THR A 81 9.83 -2.71 -1.47
N ALA A 82 10.61 -2.95 -2.53
CA ALA A 82 10.58 -4.22 -3.25
C ALA A 82 11.07 -5.37 -2.37
N ARG A 83 12.16 -5.16 -1.62
CA ARG A 83 12.67 -6.16 -0.66
C ARG A 83 11.66 -6.49 0.43
N TYR A 84 10.91 -5.50 0.90
CA TYR A 84 9.84 -5.69 1.89
C TYR A 84 8.71 -6.55 1.33
N GLN A 85 8.19 -6.20 0.15
CA GLN A 85 7.09 -6.91 -0.52
C GLN A 85 7.45 -8.37 -0.86
N GLU A 86 8.70 -8.62 -1.23
CA GLU A 86 9.19 -9.95 -1.60
C GLU A 86 9.72 -10.79 -0.43
N SER A 87 9.89 -10.22 0.77
CA SER A 87 10.53 -10.96 1.88
C SER A 87 9.63 -12.06 2.43
N GLU A 88 10.13 -13.29 2.50
CA GLU A 88 9.48 -14.40 3.22
C GLU A 88 9.97 -14.53 4.68
N ASP A 89 11.05 -13.82 5.04
CA ASP A 89 11.60 -13.79 6.40
C ASP A 89 11.68 -12.34 6.87
N TYR A 90 10.72 -11.94 7.71
CA TYR A 90 10.68 -10.58 8.23
C TYR A 90 11.65 -10.33 9.36
N PHE A 91 12.13 -11.36 10.05
CA PHE A 91 13.11 -11.19 11.11
C PHE A 91 14.46 -10.78 10.51
N ALA A 92 14.95 -11.54 9.52
CA ALA A 92 16.19 -11.22 8.80
C ALA A 92 16.07 -9.89 8.02
N PHE A 93 14.90 -9.61 7.45
CA PHE A 93 14.65 -8.31 6.83
C PHE A 93 14.76 -7.16 7.84
N ALA A 94 14.10 -7.28 9.00
CA ALA A 94 14.11 -6.26 10.04
C ALA A 94 15.52 -6.04 10.62
N GLU A 95 16.33 -7.08 10.76
CA GLU A 95 17.74 -6.96 11.14
C GLU A 95 18.54 -6.11 10.12
N ALA A 96 18.36 -6.39 8.83
CA ALA A 96 19.04 -5.67 7.76
C ALA A 96 18.56 -4.23 7.65
N ALA A 97 17.24 -4.01 7.68
CA ALA A 97 16.63 -2.68 7.67
C ALA A 97 17.03 -1.89 8.92
N GLY A 98 17.09 -2.53 10.09
CA GLY A 98 17.57 -1.95 11.34
C GLY A 98 18.97 -1.36 11.25
N ARG A 99 19.92 -2.13 10.71
CA ARG A 99 21.29 -1.63 10.50
C ARG A 99 21.33 -0.41 9.58
N ALA A 100 20.56 -0.42 8.49
CA ALA A 100 20.50 0.71 7.56
C ALA A 100 19.78 1.93 8.17
N ALA A 101 18.69 1.71 8.92
CA ALA A 101 17.93 2.74 9.60
C ALA A 101 18.77 3.46 10.67
N VAL A 102 19.58 2.72 11.42
CA VAL A 102 20.59 3.27 12.36
C VAL A 102 21.64 4.10 11.63
N ALA A 103 22.03 3.70 10.42
CA ALA A 103 22.94 4.46 9.57
C ALA A 103 22.28 5.70 8.90
N GLY A 104 20.99 5.96 9.17
CA GLY A 104 20.27 7.12 8.67
C GLY A 104 19.53 6.91 7.34
N ASP A 105 19.40 5.67 6.85
CA ASP A 105 18.56 5.39 5.68
C ASP A 105 17.08 5.58 6.02
N VAL A 106 16.50 6.65 5.50
CA VAL A 106 15.14 7.11 5.77
C VAL A 106 14.09 6.12 5.29
N ARG A 107 14.28 5.51 4.12
CA ARG A 107 13.35 4.50 3.62
C ARG A 107 13.46 3.22 4.44
N ALA A 108 14.66 2.83 4.88
CA ALA A 108 14.84 1.70 5.78
C ALA A 108 14.07 1.90 7.10
N GLN A 109 14.05 3.12 7.66
CA GLN A 109 13.26 3.45 8.85
C GLN A 109 11.76 3.19 8.62
N TYR A 110 11.22 3.64 7.48
CA TYR A 110 9.81 3.43 7.15
C TYR A 110 9.47 1.94 6.99
N VAL A 111 10.19 1.19 6.14
CA VAL A 111 9.87 -0.24 5.93
C VAL A 111 10.11 -1.08 7.19
N LEU A 112 11.08 -0.70 8.03
CA LEU A 112 11.28 -1.32 9.34
C LEU A 112 10.05 -1.09 10.23
N SER A 113 9.50 0.12 10.28
CA SER A 113 8.27 0.36 11.04
C SER A 113 7.09 -0.49 10.54
N GLN A 114 6.95 -0.69 9.23
CA GLN A 114 5.88 -1.51 8.67
C GLN A 114 6.02 -2.97 9.12
N VAL A 115 7.22 -3.54 9.01
CA VAL A 115 7.48 -4.93 9.45
C VAL A 115 7.28 -5.11 10.95
N LEU A 116 7.80 -4.18 11.77
CA LEU A 116 7.63 -4.25 13.22
C LEU A 116 6.15 -4.19 13.60
N LEU A 117 5.34 -3.35 12.93
CA LEU A 117 3.90 -3.28 13.16
C LEU A 117 3.19 -4.56 12.74
N GLU A 118 3.46 -5.05 11.52
CA GLU A 118 2.83 -6.27 10.98
C GLU A 118 3.12 -7.47 11.90
N CYS A 119 4.38 -7.70 12.26
CA CYS A 119 4.72 -8.81 13.15
C CYS A 119 4.27 -8.62 14.60
N TYR A 120 4.23 -7.39 15.12
CA TYR A 120 3.65 -7.15 16.44
C TYR A 120 2.18 -7.59 16.49
N VAL A 121 1.39 -7.26 15.46
CA VAL A 121 -0.02 -7.66 15.35
C VAL A 121 -0.14 -9.17 15.18
N GLU A 122 0.59 -9.77 14.24
CA GLU A 122 0.46 -11.19 13.91
C GLU A 122 0.92 -12.11 15.06
N VAL A 123 2.03 -11.77 15.74
CA VAL A 123 2.49 -12.49 16.93
C VAL A 123 1.48 -12.34 18.06
N GLY A 124 1.00 -11.12 18.31
CA GLY A 124 0.02 -10.84 19.38
C GLY A 124 -1.27 -11.63 19.21
N LEU A 125 -1.84 -11.63 18.00
CA LEU A 125 -3.06 -12.37 17.68
C LEU A 125 -2.85 -13.89 17.80
N THR A 126 -1.69 -14.39 17.39
CA THR A 126 -1.39 -15.83 17.43
C THR A 126 -1.15 -16.31 18.86
N VAL A 127 -0.28 -15.64 19.64
CA VAL A 127 0.02 -16.02 21.03
C VAL A 127 -1.24 -15.96 21.91
N ALA A 128 -2.16 -15.03 21.66
CA ALA A 128 -3.41 -14.90 22.40
C ALA A 128 -4.30 -16.15 22.37
N MET A 129 -4.09 -17.07 21.41
CA MET A 129 -4.86 -18.32 21.32
C MET A 129 -4.53 -19.32 22.44
N GLY A 130 -3.30 -19.26 23.00
CA GLY A 130 -2.93 -20.01 24.21
C GLY A 130 -3.03 -21.53 24.11
N LYS A 131 -2.88 -22.11 22.92
CA LYS A 131 -3.02 -23.55 22.64
C LYS A 131 -1.73 -24.35 22.74
N GLY A 132 -0.59 -23.70 22.94
CA GLY A 132 0.71 -24.35 23.02
C GLY A 132 1.64 -23.82 21.95
N SER A 133 1.97 -24.65 20.96
CA SER A 133 2.86 -24.30 19.87
C SER A 133 2.29 -23.22 18.94
N ILE A 134 3.16 -22.56 18.17
CA ILE A 134 2.75 -21.56 17.17
C ILE A 134 1.80 -22.17 16.15
N ALA A 135 2.12 -23.37 15.63
CA ALA A 135 1.27 -24.07 14.67
C ALA A 135 -0.14 -24.35 15.22
N GLU A 136 -0.25 -24.81 16.48
CA GLU A 136 -1.55 -25.03 17.13
C GLU A 136 -2.32 -23.73 17.33
N ASN A 137 -1.63 -22.63 17.67
CA ASN A 137 -2.23 -21.31 17.80
C ASN A 137 -2.76 -20.78 16.46
N VAL A 138 -2.01 -20.97 15.36
CA VAL A 138 -2.44 -20.60 14.01
C VAL A 138 -3.71 -21.36 13.62
N GLU A 139 -3.71 -22.68 13.77
CA GLU A 139 -4.89 -23.49 13.44
C GLU A 139 -6.09 -23.14 14.34
N ALA A 140 -5.85 -22.81 15.61
CA ALA A 140 -6.91 -22.33 16.49
C ALA A 140 -7.47 -20.98 16.05
N ARG A 141 -6.63 -20.03 15.61
CA ARG A 141 -7.06 -18.74 15.05
C ARG A 141 -7.91 -18.96 13.79
N LEU A 142 -7.48 -19.86 12.91
CA LEU A 142 -8.22 -20.21 11.68
C LEU A 142 -9.54 -20.94 11.97
N ALA A 143 -9.59 -21.74 13.04
CA ALA A 143 -10.82 -22.39 13.49
C ALA A 143 -11.82 -21.38 14.10
N ALA A 144 -11.32 -20.33 14.76
CA ALA A 144 -12.14 -19.25 15.31
C ALA A 144 -12.76 -18.35 14.23
N ALA A 145 -12.27 -18.42 12.98
CA ALA A 145 -12.78 -17.70 11.83
C ALA A 145 -13.36 -18.64 10.76
N PRO A 146 -14.49 -19.33 11.03
CA PRO A 146 -15.05 -20.33 10.11
C PRO A 146 -15.47 -19.75 8.75
N GLY A 147 -15.72 -18.44 8.66
CA GLY A 147 -16.04 -17.76 7.41
C GLY A 147 -14.85 -17.48 6.48
N TYR A 148 -13.62 -17.80 6.89
CA TYR A 148 -12.44 -17.66 6.04
C TYR A 148 -12.46 -18.67 4.91
N ARG A 149 -12.29 -18.18 3.68
CA ARG A 149 -12.05 -19.02 2.50
C ARG A 149 -10.66 -19.63 2.58
N GLU A 150 -10.39 -20.65 1.77
CA GLU A 150 -9.09 -21.32 1.80
C GLU A 150 -7.93 -20.37 1.50
N GLN A 151 -8.14 -19.40 0.62
CA GLN A 151 -7.12 -18.38 0.31
C GLN A 151 -6.82 -17.47 1.51
N ASP A 152 -7.84 -17.09 2.29
CA ASP A 152 -7.65 -16.36 3.55
C ASP A 152 -6.84 -17.20 4.55
N ARG A 153 -7.10 -18.51 4.61
CA ARG A 153 -6.39 -19.43 5.50
C ARG A 153 -4.92 -19.57 5.11
N VAL A 154 -4.63 -19.79 3.82
CA VAL A 154 -3.26 -19.82 3.28
C VAL A 154 -2.52 -18.52 3.58
N ARG A 155 -3.19 -17.39 3.40
CA ARG A 155 -2.61 -16.08 3.66
C ARG A 155 -2.24 -15.87 5.13
N VAL A 156 -3.15 -16.15 6.05
CA VAL A 156 -2.87 -16.04 7.50
C VAL A 156 -1.70 -16.94 7.89
N ARG A 157 -1.61 -18.16 7.34
CA ARG A 157 -0.45 -19.03 7.56
C ARG A 157 0.84 -18.38 7.07
N ARG A 158 0.84 -17.83 5.85
CA ARG A 158 2.00 -17.13 5.29
C ARG A 158 2.40 -15.90 6.11
N GLU A 159 1.45 -15.08 6.54
CA GLU A 159 1.71 -13.88 7.34
C GLU A 159 2.33 -14.23 8.69
N VAL A 160 1.81 -15.25 9.38
CA VAL A 160 2.43 -15.75 10.62
C VAL A 160 3.80 -16.36 10.35
N GLN A 161 3.95 -17.13 9.26
CA GLN A 161 5.21 -17.76 8.88
C GLN A 161 6.32 -16.72 8.66
N ARG A 162 6.01 -15.61 7.96
CA ARG A 162 6.97 -14.52 7.73
C ARG A 162 7.48 -13.91 9.03
N CYS A 163 6.65 -13.92 10.07
CA CYS A 163 6.96 -13.39 11.40
C CYS A 163 7.48 -14.44 12.40
N GLU A 164 7.78 -15.68 11.98
CA GLU A 164 8.19 -16.76 12.89
C GLU A 164 9.37 -16.38 13.80
N GLY A 165 10.39 -15.70 13.28
CA GLY A 165 11.54 -15.29 14.09
C GLY A 165 11.19 -14.32 15.25
N PHE A 166 10.07 -13.60 15.16
CA PHE A 166 9.65 -12.66 16.22
C PHE A 166 9.09 -13.37 17.47
N PHE A 167 8.76 -14.66 17.38
CA PHE A 167 8.36 -15.44 18.57
C PHE A 167 9.57 -15.77 19.47
N ASP A 168 10.78 -15.80 18.91
CA ASP A 168 12.00 -16.18 19.62
C ASP A 168 12.76 -14.96 20.17
N GLY A 169 12.47 -13.75 19.69
CA GLY A 169 13.12 -12.54 20.16
C GLY A 169 12.83 -11.31 19.31
N HIS A 170 13.61 -10.26 19.52
CA HIS A 170 13.50 -9.00 18.78
C HIS A 170 14.65 -8.85 17.79
N PRO A 171 14.41 -8.56 16.49
CA PRO A 171 15.47 -8.50 15.47
C PRO A 171 16.51 -7.42 15.74
N LEU A 172 16.14 -6.36 16.46
CA LEU A 172 17.05 -5.25 16.77
C LEU A 172 17.84 -5.44 18.08
N ALA A 173 17.72 -6.59 18.76
CA ALA A 173 18.33 -6.82 20.07
C ALA A 173 19.87 -6.69 20.06
N SER A 174 20.51 -6.96 18.91
CA SER A 174 21.97 -6.88 18.74
C SER A 174 22.51 -5.46 18.51
N LEU A 175 21.65 -4.46 18.25
CA LEU A 175 22.08 -3.13 17.78
C LEU A 175 22.35 -2.10 18.90
N SER A 176 22.32 -2.49 20.17
CA SER A 176 22.54 -1.59 21.33
C SER A 176 21.73 -0.28 21.25
N LEU A 177 20.43 -0.40 20.97
CA LEU A 177 19.52 0.73 20.79
C LEU A 177 18.73 1.03 22.07
N PRO A 178 18.19 2.26 22.23
CA PRO A 178 17.23 2.56 23.28
C PRO A 178 16.00 1.66 23.17
N ALA A 179 15.32 1.40 24.29
CA ALA A 179 14.21 0.45 24.35
C ALA A 179 13.06 0.82 23.40
N GLU A 180 12.81 2.12 23.22
CA GLU A 180 11.78 2.66 22.33
C GLU A 180 12.03 2.28 20.87
N ALA A 181 13.29 2.08 20.46
CA ALA A 181 13.63 1.65 19.10
C ALA A 181 13.23 0.19 18.79
N GLN A 182 12.69 -0.54 19.77
CA GLN A 182 12.08 -1.85 19.55
C GLN A 182 10.60 -1.76 19.13
N THR A 183 10.04 -0.55 19.01
CA THR A 183 8.66 -0.36 18.56
C THR A 183 8.59 0.17 17.13
N HIS A 184 7.46 -0.09 16.47
CA HIS A 184 7.23 0.42 15.13
C HIS A 184 7.06 1.95 15.11
N GLU A 185 6.44 2.52 16.15
CA GLU A 185 6.18 3.96 16.26
C GLU A 185 7.47 4.77 16.23
N TYR A 186 8.51 4.32 16.94
CA TYR A 186 9.80 5.01 16.96
C TYR A 186 10.38 5.18 15.55
N TRP A 187 10.37 4.12 14.76
CA TRP A 187 10.93 4.15 13.40
C TRP A 187 10.02 4.88 12.42
N PHE A 188 8.70 4.78 12.59
CA PHE A 188 7.74 5.51 11.79
C PHE A 188 7.89 7.03 12.00
N GLU A 189 7.97 7.48 13.25
CA GLU A 189 8.18 8.90 13.59
C GLU A 189 9.52 9.42 13.06
N LYS A 190 10.58 8.61 13.11
CA LYS A 190 11.87 8.94 12.50
C LYS A 190 11.74 9.13 10.98
N ALA A 191 11.07 8.21 10.29
CA ALA A 191 10.87 8.29 8.84
C ALA A 191 10.02 9.52 8.44
N VAL A 192 8.95 9.80 9.19
CA VAL A 192 8.12 11.01 9.01
C VAL A 192 8.96 12.28 9.21
N ALA A 193 9.71 12.36 10.32
CA ALA A 193 10.53 13.53 10.62
C ALA A 193 11.64 13.75 9.58
N ALA A 194 12.13 12.68 8.97
CA ALA A 194 13.09 12.72 7.88
C ALA A 194 12.47 12.95 6.49
N GLY A 195 11.14 13.04 6.41
CA GLY A 195 10.42 13.35 5.17
C GLY A 195 10.31 12.18 4.20
N ASP A 196 10.28 10.92 4.67
CA ASP A 196 9.96 9.79 3.79
C ASP A 196 8.57 10.00 3.18
N PRO A 197 8.44 10.03 1.84
CA PRO A 197 7.19 10.40 1.19
C PRO A 197 6.06 9.40 1.43
N GLN A 198 6.34 8.12 1.69
CA GLN A 198 5.30 7.17 2.06
C GLN A 198 4.91 7.31 3.53
N ALA A 199 5.88 7.49 4.43
CA ALA A 199 5.61 7.65 5.86
C ALA A 199 4.76 8.90 6.16
N VAL A 200 5.08 10.04 5.54
CA VAL A 200 4.28 11.27 5.72
C VAL A 200 2.86 11.10 5.19
N MET A 201 2.66 10.35 4.10
CA MET A 201 1.32 10.08 3.58
C MET A 201 0.52 9.11 4.47
N ASP A 202 1.16 8.13 5.11
CA ASP A 202 0.50 7.29 6.10
C ASP A 202 0.13 8.07 7.37
N ARG A 203 0.96 9.02 7.78
CA ARG A 203 0.62 9.95 8.87
C ARG A 203 -0.61 10.77 8.46
N ALA A 204 -0.60 11.37 7.27
CA ALA A 204 -1.70 12.18 6.76
C ALA A 204 -3.02 11.37 6.71
N ALA A 205 -2.97 10.14 6.20
CA ALA A 205 -4.12 9.24 6.16
C ALA A 205 -4.64 8.91 7.57
N LYS A 206 -3.75 8.63 8.52
CA LYS A 206 -4.13 8.39 9.93
C LYS A 206 -4.75 9.63 10.57
N ALA A 207 -4.18 10.80 10.34
CA ALA A 207 -4.68 12.05 10.89
C ALA A 207 -6.11 12.32 10.38
N VAL A 208 -6.31 12.23 9.07
CA VAL A 208 -7.64 12.33 8.45
C VAL A 208 -8.64 11.32 9.02
N ALA A 209 -8.25 10.05 9.18
CA ALA A 209 -9.14 9.01 9.68
C ALA A 209 -9.55 9.19 11.14
N GLN A 210 -8.70 9.84 11.95
CA GLN A 210 -8.95 10.12 13.36
C GLN A 210 -9.80 11.37 13.57
N TYR A 211 -9.80 12.31 12.63
CA TYR A 211 -10.55 13.54 12.73
C TYR A 211 -11.93 13.43 12.07
N GLY A 212 -12.93 13.09 12.88
CA GLY A 212 -14.35 13.35 12.59
C GLY A 212 -14.79 14.73 13.09
N ALA A 213 -14.01 15.79 12.81
CA ALA A 213 -14.12 17.07 13.52
C ALA A 213 -15.47 17.78 13.33
N ASP A 214 -16.12 18.07 14.47
CA ASP A 214 -17.36 18.86 14.58
C ASP A 214 -17.11 20.38 14.52
N ASP A 215 -15.85 20.86 14.55
CA ASP A 215 -15.50 22.28 14.45
C ASP A 215 -14.54 22.61 13.28
N ALA A 216 -14.76 23.77 12.65
CA ALA A 216 -14.10 24.17 11.40
C ALA A 216 -12.63 24.60 11.57
N GLU A 217 -12.22 25.04 12.77
CA GLU A 217 -10.86 25.51 13.03
C GLU A 217 -9.89 24.34 13.12
N SER A 218 -10.26 23.32 13.89
CA SER A 218 -9.51 22.05 13.99
C SER A 218 -9.34 21.39 12.62
N LYS A 219 -10.40 21.42 11.80
CA LYS A 219 -10.38 20.87 10.43
C LYS A 219 -9.43 21.64 9.50
N SER A 220 -9.41 22.97 9.60
CA SER A 220 -8.50 23.82 8.82
C SER A 220 -7.04 23.58 9.19
N ALA A 221 -6.72 23.45 10.48
CA ALA A 221 -5.37 23.16 10.95
C ALA A 221 -4.88 21.78 10.48
N LEU A 222 -5.73 20.76 10.60
CA LEU A 222 -5.46 19.41 10.08
C LEU A 222 -5.17 19.43 8.58
N PHE A 223 -6.01 20.11 7.79
CA PHE A 223 -5.83 20.16 6.34
C PHE A 223 -4.56 20.91 5.95
N ALA A 224 -4.14 21.93 6.69
CA ALA A 224 -2.85 22.58 6.47
C ALA A 224 -1.67 21.61 6.69
N GLU A 225 -1.72 20.76 7.72
CA GLU A 225 -0.71 19.72 7.96
C GLU A 225 -0.71 18.68 6.84
N VAL A 226 -1.88 18.12 6.50
CA VAL A 226 -2.04 17.12 5.43
C VAL A 226 -1.56 17.68 4.08
N PHE A 227 -1.84 18.95 3.78
CA PHE A 227 -1.39 19.58 2.55
C PHE A 227 0.15 19.72 2.49
N GLY A 228 0.80 19.91 3.63
CA GLY A 228 2.26 19.81 3.76
C GLY A 228 2.80 18.42 3.39
N ASP A 229 2.15 17.37 3.87
CA ASP A 229 2.53 15.98 3.58
C ASP A 229 2.32 15.60 2.12
N VAL A 230 1.20 16.03 1.53
CA VAL A 230 0.94 15.87 0.09
C VAL A 230 2.03 16.56 -0.75
N ARG A 231 2.52 17.72 -0.32
CA ARG A 231 3.60 18.42 -1.02
C ARG A 231 4.90 17.62 -1.02
N ILE A 232 5.25 16.97 0.09
CA ILE A 232 6.42 16.09 0.17
C ILE A 232 6.26 14.91 -0.79
N ALA A 233 5.09 14.26 -0.80
CA ALA A 233 4.80 13.16 -1.71
C ALA A 233 4.92 13.59 -3.18
N VAL A 234 4.33 14.72 -3.57
CA VAL A 234 4.42 15.28 -4.93
C VAL A 234 5.86 15.59 -5.32
N ALA A 235 6.62 16.24 -4.45
CA ALA A 235 8.01 16.59 -4.71
C ALA A 235 8.91 15.35 -4.89
N SER A 236 8.61 14.26 -4.20
CA SER A 236 9.36 13.00 -4.31
C SER A 236 9.18 12.29 -5.66
N ARG A 237 8.06 12.55 -6.35
CA ARG A 237 7.62 11.85 -7.57
C ARG A 237 7.52 10.32 -7.41
N GLU A 238 7.45 9.83 -6.18
CA GLU A 238 7.37 8.41 -5.92
C GLU A 238 5.96 7.89 -6.19
N PRO A 239 5.77 6.92 -7.12
CA PRO A 239 4.43 6.48 -7.50
C PRO A 239 3.61 5.92 -6.33
N ALA A 240 4.23 5.22 -5.38
CA ALA A 240 3.54 4.69 -4.20
C ALA A 240 3.04 5.79 -3.25
N ALA A 241 3.81 6.86 -3.06
CA ALA A 241 3.37 8.00 -2.25
C ALA A 241 2.22 8.75 -2.93
N LEU A 242 2.29 8.92 -4.26
CA LEU A 242 1.20 9.52 -5.05
C LEU A 242 -0.07 8.66 -5.06
N ALA A 243 0.06 7.33 -5.05
CA ALA A 243 -1.08 6.43 -4.89
C ALA A 243 -1.76 6.64 -3.53
N LYS A 244 -1.01 6.83 -2.44
CA LYS A 244 -1.56 7.15 -1.12
C LYS A 244 -2.29 8.50 -1.12
N VAL A 245 -1.83 9.51 -1.87
CA VAL A 245 -2.60 10.76 -2.09
C VAL A 245 -3.96 10.42 -2.73
N GLY A 246 -3.95 9.66 -3.82
CA GLY A 246 -5.19 9.29 -4.51
C GLY A 246 -6.16 8.52 -3.60
N TRP A 247 -5.67 7.56 -2.83
CA TRP A 247 -6.48 6.83 -1.86
C TRP A 247 -7.12 7.73 -0.81
N MET A 248 -6.35 8.63 -0.21
CA MET A 248 -6.87 9.58 0.76
C MET A 248 -8.00 10.45 0.16
N TYR A 249 -7.84 10.88 -1.09
CA TYR A 249 -8.84 11.68 -1.83
C TYR A 249 -10.03 10.87 -2.37
N THR A 250 -10.06 9.55 -2.21
CA THR A 250 -11.30 8.78 -2.45
C THR A 250 -12.34 8.98 -1.35
N SER A 251 -11.94 9.50 -0.18
CA SER A 251 -12.86 9.78 0.90
C SER A 251 -13.64 11.08 0.67
N PRO A 252 -14.98 11.08 0.72
CA PRO A 252 -15.78 12.31 0.65
C PRO A 252 -15.63 13.20 1.89
N THR A 253 -15.06 12.69 2.99
CA THR A 253 -14.71 13.52 4.16
C THR A 253 -13.46 14.37 3.92
N VAL A 254 -12.64 14.00 2.92
CA VAL A 254 -11.39 14.68 2.58
C VAL A 254 -11.56 15.51 1.33
N ALA A 255 -11.97 14.87 0.24
CA ALA A 255 -11.97 15.47 -1.09
C ALA A 255 -13.28 16.21 -1.35
N ARG A 256 -13.19 17.38 -2.00
CA ARG A 256 -14.36 18.13 -2.44
C ARG A 256 -15.17 17.38 -3.50
N ASP A 257 -14.48 16.69 -4.40
CA ASP A 257 -15.05 15.80 -5.40
C ASP A 257 -14.30 14.46 -5.37
N SER A 258 -14.68 13.59 -4.43
CA SER A 258 -14.00 12.31 -4.21
C SER A 258 -14.17 11.32 -5.37
N VAL A 259 -15.19 11.49 -6.20
CA VAL A 259 -15.44 10.66 -7.41
C VAL A 259 -14.52 11.06 -8.56
N PHE A 260 -13.95 12.27 -8.52
CA PHE A 260 -13.00 12.75 -9.53
C PHE A 260 -11.56 12.81 -9.02
N GLN A 261 -11.31 13.45 -7.88
CA GLN A 261 -9.95 13.77 -7.39
C GLN A 261 -9.17 12.50 -7.02
N GLY A 262 -9.77 11.61 -6.23
CA GLY A 262 -9.13 10.36 -5.84
C GLY A 262 -8.75 9.49 -7.05
N PRO A 263 -9.69 9.16 -7.94
CA PRO A 263 -9.40 8.41 -9.17
C PRO A 263 -8.37 9.08 -10.09
N ALA A 264 -8.37 10.41 -10.22
CA ALA A 264 -7.40 11.12 -11.06
C ALA A 264 -5.97 10.96 -10.53
N TRP A 265 -5.77 11.10 -9.21
CA TRP A 265 -4.47 10.87 -8.56
C TRP A 265 -4.02 9.42 -8.63
N LEU A 266 -4.92 8.46 -8.40
CA LEU A 266 -4.60 7.04 -8.52
C LEU A 266 -4.16 6.68 -9.95
N MET A 267 -4.90 7.15 -10.97
CA MET A 267 -4.52 6.96 -12.37
C MET A 267 -3.17 7.61 -12.71
N ALA A 268 -2.88 8.79 -12.15
CA ALA A 268 -1.60 9.45 -12.33
C ALA A 268 -0.44 8.64 -11.70
N ALA A 269 -0.65 8.09 -10.51
CA ALA A 269 0.32 7.20 -9.88
C ALA A 269 0.60 5.94 -10.74
N CYS A 270 -0.44 5.33 -11.33
CA CYS A 270 -0.28 4.21 -12.25
C CYS A 270 0.62 4.58 -13.45
N GLN A 271 0.36 5.73 -14.06
CA GLN A 271 1.12 6.24 -15.21
C GLN A 271 2.58 6.55 -14.85
N LEU A 272 2.87 6.87 -13.59
CA LEU A 272 4.21 7.09 -13.07
C LEU A 272 4.92 5.79 -12.64
N GLY A 273 4.26 4.64 -12.74
CA GLY A 273 4.88 3.33 -12.51
C GLY A 273 4.43 2.62 -11.22
N TYR A 274 3.39 3.09 -10.55
CA TYR A 274 2.74 2.31 -9.50
C TYR A 274 2.02 1.11 -10.12
N ASP A 275 2.17 -0.08 -9.54
CA ASP A 275 1.49 -1.28 -10.04
C ASP A 275 -0.01 -1.17 -9.82
N CYS A 276 -0.76 -0.91 -10.89
CA CYS A 276 -2.22 -0.78 -10.84
C CYS A 276 -3.00 -2.02 -11.25
N SER A 277 -2.35 -3.18 -11.23
CA SER A 277 -2.98 -4.46 -11.52
C SER A 277 -3.72 -5.02 -10.30
N ALA A 278 -4.78 -5.79 -10.53
CA ALA A 278 -5.55 -6.45 -9.48
C ALA A 278 -4.72 -7.36 -8.55
N PRO A 279 -3.63 -8.01 -9.01
CA PRO A 279 -2.74 -8.75 -8.12
C PRO A 279 -1.90 -7.90 -7.17
N ASN A 280 -1.85 -6.57 -7.32
CA ASN A 280 -1.12 -5.73 -6.36
C ASN A 280 -1.78 -5.87 -4.97
N PRO A 281 -1.06 -6.37 -3.95
CA PRO A 281 -1.61 -6.59 -2.61
C PRO A 281 -2.11 -5.30 -1.94
N GLU A 282 -1.64 -4.12 -2.34
CA GLU A 282 -2.08 -2.82 -1.82
C GLU A 282 -3.40 -2.33 -2.45
N LEU A 283 -3.72 -2.75 -3.69
CA LEU A 283 -4.95 -2.34 -4.39
C LEU A 283 -6.05 -3.42 -4.34
N GLY A 284 -5.64 -4.65 -4.58
CA GLY A 284 -6.53 -5.79 -4.78
C GLY A 284 -6.81 -6.57 -3.53
N ARG A 285 -6.44 -6.11 -2.33
CA ARG A 285 -6.52 -6.93 -1.11
C ARG A 285 -7.90 -7.57 -0.93
N ALA A 286 -8.97 -6.79 -1.09
CA ALA A 286 -10.32 -7.32 -1.00
C ALA A 286 -10.66 -8.37 -2.08
N CYS A 287 -10.16 -8.22 -3.31
CA CYS A 287 -10.37 -9.21 -4.37
C CYS A 287 -9.47 -10.44 -4.22
N LEU A 288 -8.25 -10.26 -3.70
CA LEU A 288 -7.26 -11.31 -3.47
C LEU A 288 -7.75 -12.20 -2.34
N ASP A 289 -8.17 -11.58 -1.24
CA ASP A 289 -8.86 -12.21 -0.13
C ASP A 289 -10.15 -12.89 -0.60
N ALA A 290 -10.71 -12.42 -1.72
CA ALA A 290 -11.88 -13.01 -2.31
C ALA A 290 -11.68 -14.10 -3.34
N GLY A 291 -10.47 -14.27 -3.86
CA GLY A 291 -10.25 -15.12 -5.03
C GLY A 291 -11.03 -14.66 -6.26
N THR A 292 -11.44 -13.39 -6.26
CA THR A 292 -12.23 -12.78 -7.32
C THR A 292 -11.42 -11.77 -8.11
N CYS A 293 -10.10 -11.69 -7.91
CA CYS A 293 -9.27 -10.89 -8.79
C CYS A 293 -9.31 -11.48 -10.19
N ILE A 294 -9.84 -10.69 -11.12
CA ILE A 294 -9.82 -11.02 -12.53
C ILE A 294 -8.39 -10.78 -13.02
N ALA A 295 -7.75 -11.82 -13.55
CA ALA A 295 -6.41 -11.71 -14.10
C ALA A 295 -6.38 -10.65 -15.20
N GLY A 296 -5.38 -9.77 -15.17
CA GLY A 296 -5.25 -8.66 -16.13
C GLY A 296 -6.16 -7.46 -15.87
N LEU A 297 -7.09 -7.52 -14.89
CA LEU A 297 -7.88 -6.37 -14.50
C LEU A 297 -6.98 -5.29 -13.88
N THR A 298 -7.13 -4.07 -14.35
CA THR A 298 -6.40 -2.90 -13.85
C THR A 298 -7.34 -1.92 -13.17
N LEU A 299 -6.78 -0.99 -12.40
CA LEU A 299 -7.54 0.11 -11.82
C LEU A 299 -8.23 0.98 -12.89
N ALA A 300 -7.63 1.10 -14.07
CA ALA A 300 -8.23 1.80 -15.20
C ALA A 300 -9.53 1.12 -15.67
N ASP A 301 -9.54 -0.21 -15.76
CA ASP A 301 -10.71 -0.98 -16.14
C ASP A 301 -11.84 -0.83 -15.11
N VAL A 302 -11.48 -0.85 -13.82
CA VAL A 302 -12.41 -0.62 -12.71
C VAL A 302 -13.06 0.77 -12.82
N PHE A 303 -12.26 1.83 -12.96
CA PHE A 303 -12.79 3.18 -13.10
C PHE A 303 -13.62 3.37 -14.38
N GLN A 304 -13.22 2.75 -15.49
CA GLN A 304 -13.99 2.83 -16.73
C GLN A 304 -15.38 2.21 -16.56
N ARG A 305 -15.47 1.05 -15.89
CA ARG A 305 -16.73 0.37 -15.59
C ARG A 305 -17.59 1.19 -14.62
N ASP A 306 -17.01 1.68 -13.52
CA ASP A 306 -17.76 2.24 -12.41
C ASP A 306 -18.17 3.71 -12.65
N LEU A 307 -17.35 4.48 -13.36
CA LEU A 307 -17.63 5.89 -13.68
C LEU A 307 -18.39 6.07 -15.01
N GLY A 308 -18.33 5.07 -15.88
CA GLY A 308 -18.78 5.16 -17.26
C GLY A 308 -17.88 6.03 -18.14
N ALA A 309 -18.04 5.89 -19.46
CA ALA A 309 -17.10 6.44 -20.45
C ALA A 309 -16.83 7.94 -20.32
N ARG A 310 -17.88 8.76 -20.09
CA ARG A 310 -17.75 10.22 -20.04
C ARG A 310 -16.96 10.69 -18.82
N GLN A 311 -17.24 10.14 -17.64
CA GLN A 311 -16.56 10.54 -16.42
C GLN A 311 -15.14 9.96 -16.36
N PHE A 312 -14.97 8.72 -16.83
CA PHE A 312 -13.64 8.11 -16.99
C PHE A 312 -12.73 8.96 -17.90
N ALA A 313 -13.23 9.44 -19.05
CA ALA A 313 -12.43 10.29 -19.94
C ALA A 313 -11.95 11.59 -19.25
N LYS A 314 -12.76 12.18 -18.36
CA LYS A 314 -12.36 13.36 -17.57
C LYS A 314 -11.28 12.99 -16.54
N VAL A 315 -11.46 11.90 -15.81
CA VAL A 315 -10.47 11.39 -14.83
C VAL A 315 -9.15 11.08 -15.53
N TYR A 316 -9.20 10.44 -16.69
CA TYR A 316 -8.00 10.12 -17.48
C TYR A 316 -7.28 11.39 -17.95
N ALA A 317 -7.99 12.38 -18.50
CA ALA A 317 -7.39 13.65 -18.90
C ALA A 317 -6.77 14.41 -17.71
N ALA A 318 -7.46 14.43 -16.57
CA ALA A 318 -6.95 15.01 -15.34
C ALA A 318 -5.69 14.29 -14.83
N SER A 319 -5.66 12.97 -14.91
CA SER A 319 -4.49 12.19 -14.50
C SER A 319 -3.25 12.52 -15.35
N GLN A 320 -3.41 12.72 -16.66
CA GLN A 320 -2.33 13.13 -17.55
C GLN A 320 -1.81 14.53 -17.20
N ASP A 321 -2.72 15.46 -16.86
CA ASP A 321 -2.34 16.81 -16.42
C ASP A 321 -1.62 16.80 -15.07
N ILE A 322 -2.06 15.95 -14.13
CA ILE A 322 -1.36 15.70 -12.86
C ILE A 322 0.05 15.17 -13.13
N VAL A 323 0.21 14.14 -13.97
CA VAL A 323 1.52 13.57 -14.31
C VAL A 323 2.44 14.64 -14.88
N PHE A 324 1.94 15.46 -15.82
CA PHE A 324 2.70 16.57 -16.38
C PHE A 324 3.16 17.54 -15.28
N LYS A 325 2.25 18.00 -14.41
CA LYS A 325 2.57 18.95 -13.33
C LYS A 325 3.52 18.40 -12.29
N VAL A 326 3.38 17.13 -11.90
CA VAL A 326 4.32 16.44 -10.99
C VAL A 326 5.73 16.41 -11.60
N ASN A 327 5.85 16.10 -12.89
CA ASN A 327 7.14 16.06 -13.59
C ASN A 327 7.78 17.44 -13.77
N GLU A 328 6.97 18.49 -13.96
CA GLU A 328 7.45 19.88 -14.03
C GLU A 328 7.70 20.50 -12.63
N GLY A 329 7.21 19.87 -11.57
CA GLY A 329 7.23 20.47 -10.22
C GLY A 329 6.26 21.65 -10.06
N ASP A 330 5.22 21.72 -10.89
CA ASP A 330 4.18 22.75 -10.86
C ASP A 330 3.18 22.49 -9.72
N TRP A 331 3.58 22.86 -8.51
CA TRP A 331 2.75 22.73 -7.32
C TRP A 331 1.46 23.57 -7.39
N GLU A 332 1.55 24.78 -7.93
CA GLU A 332 0.41 25.69 -7.97
C GLU A 332 -0.66 25.19 -8.95
N GLY A 333 -0.26 24.62 -10.08
CA GLY A 333 -1.18 23.98 -11.02
C GLY A 333 -1.88 22.73 -10.48
N LEU A 334 -1.34 22.09 -9.43
CA LEU A 334 -1.95 20.91 -8.81
C LEU A 334 -3.09 21.24 -7.84
N ARG A 335 -3.25 22.50 -7.43
CA ARG A 335 -4.24 22.89 -6.40
C ARG A 335 -5.67 22.47 -6.73
N GLN A 336 -6.07 22.56 -7.99
CA GLN A 336 -7.41 22.14 -8.43
C GLN A 336 -7.71 20.65 -8.19
N TYR A 337 -6.67 19.81 -8.11
CA TYR A 337 -6.79 18.37 -7.84
C TYR A 337 -6.65 18.03 -6.35
N LEU A 338 -6.42 19.05 -5.51
CA LEU A 338 -6.15 18.92 -4.08
C LEU A 338 -7.12 19.74 -3.21
N GLU A 339 -8.25 20.19 -3.80
CA GLU A 339 -9.30 20.85 -3.03
C GLU A 339 -9.90 19.88 -2.01
N MET A 340 -9.77 20.23 -0.73
CA MET A 340 -10.35 19.47 0.38
C MET A 340 -11.74 19.99 0.74
N ASN A 341 -12.59 19.11 1.25
CA ASN A 341 -13.93 19.38 1.74
C ASN A 341 -13.85 20.04 3.12
N LEU A 342 -13.63 21.36 3.18
CA LEU A 342 -13.67 22.18 4.40
C LEU A 342 -15.10 22.38 4.90
#